data_AF-A0A8J3MU02-F1
#
_entry.id   AF-A0A8J3MU02-F1
#
_cell.length_a   1.000
_cell.length_b   1.000
_cell.length_c   1.000
_cell.angle_alpha   90.00
_cell.angle_beta   90.00
_cell.angle_gamma   90.00
#
_symmetry.space_group_name_H-M   'P 1'
#
loop_
_entity.id
_entity.type
_entity.pdbx_description
1 polymer ?
#
loop_
_entity_poly.entity_id
_entity_poly.type
_entity_poly.pdbx_seq_one_letter_code
_entity_poly.pdbx_strand_id
1 'polypeptide(L)'
;MEDTLLCAIGLSWHWDFEGLNTTPRRYRQMLARLFSTQDFIEFDTTEPNIMMEPTNVLLVRIGKRVAPRQVEKFRRVIQRSPALCM
;
A
#
# COMPACT_ATOMS: atom_id res chain seq x y z
N MET A 1 9.39 8.57 -14.56
CA MET A 1 8.97 7.87 -13.32
C MET A 1 9.79 8.28 -12.10
N GLU A 2 11.06 8.66 -12.25
CA GLU A 2 11.90 9.07 -11.10
C GLU A 2 11.43 10.35 -10.37
N ASP A 3 10.54 11.16 -10.95
CA ASP A 3 9.96 12.36 -10.32
C ASP A 3 8.56 12.10 -9.72
N THR A 4 8.17 10.83 -9.57
CA THR A 4 6.78 10.44 -9.27
C THR A 4 6.70 9.57 -8.02
N LEU A 5 5.60 9.71 -7.28
CA LEU A 5 5.16 8.76 -6.27
C LEU A 5 4.19 7.77 -6.95
N LEU A 6 4.53 6.50 -6.99
CA LEU A 6 3.65 5.44 -7.51
C LEU A 6 3.04 4.71 -6.34
N CYS A 7 1.71 4.58 -6.34
CA CYS A 7 0.95 3.90 -5.30
C CYS A 7 0.27 2.67 -5.90
N ALA A 8 0.31 1.57 -5.17
CA ALA A 8 -0.44 0.36 -5.45
C ALA A 8 -1.24 -0.02 -4.21
N ILE A 9 -2.54 -0.22 -4.37
CA ILE A 9 -3.44 -0.64 -3.31
C ILE A 9 -3.86 -2.08 -3.62
N GLY A 10 -3.56 -2.98 -2.68
CA GLY A 10 -4.01 -4.37 -2.73
C GLY A 10 -5.18 -4.56 -1.78
N LEU A 11 -6.35 -4.93 -2.32
CA LEU A 11 -7.54 -5.27 -1.55
C LEU A 11 -7.84 -6.75 -1.74
N SER A 12 -7.96 -7.48 -0.63
CA SER A 12 -7.98 -8.94 -0.62
C SER A 12 -9.24 -9.54 -1.24
N TRP A 13 -10.33 -8.78 -1.31
CA TRP A 13 -11.54 -9.19 -2.02
C TRP A 13 -11.35 -9.32 -3.54
N HIS A 14 -10.22 -8.85 -4.10
CA HIS A 14 -9.87 -9.04 -5.51
C HIS A 14 -8.89 -10.21 -5.73
N TRP A 15 -8.47 -10.91 -4.67
CA TRP A 15 -7.42 -11.91 -4.79
C TRP A 15 -7.95 -13.28 -5.17
N ASP A 16 -7.37 -13.86 -6.21
CA ASP A 16 -7.57 -15.27 -6.57
C ASP A 16 -6.54 -16.15 -5.85
N PHE A 17 -6.65 -16.23 -4.51
CA PHE A 17 -5.78 -17.11 -3.71
C PHE A 17 -6.23 -18.57 -3.75
N GLU A 18 -7.50 -18.83 -4.06
CA GLU A 18 -8.05 -20.18 -4.21
C GLU A 18 -7.45 -20.89 -5.43
N GLY A 19 -7.35 -20.20 -6.58
CA GLY A 19 -6.73 -20.73 -7.79
C GLY A 19 -5.25 -21.10 -7.63
N LEU A 20 -4.56 -20.50 -6.64
CA LEU A 20 -3.17 -20.82 -6.29
C LEU A 20 -3.04 -21.78 -5.09
N ASN A 21 -4.15 -22.30 -4.57
CA ASN A 21 -4.20 -23.18 -3.40
C ASN A 21 -3.37 -22.65 -2.22
N THR A 22 -3.53 -21.36 -1.91
CA THR A 22 -2.78 -20.66 -0.88
C THR A 22 -3.69 -19.88 0.06
N THR A 23 -3.14 -19.35 1.15
CA THR A 23 -3.91 -18.53 2.09
C THR A 23 -3.84 -17.05 1.68
N PRO A 24 -4.86 -16.22 2.01
CA PRO A 24 -4.82 -14.79 1.75
C PRO A 24 -3.53 -14.14 2.26
N ARG A 25 -3.10 -14.46 3.49
CA ARG A 25 -1.85 -13.94 4.06
C ARG A 25 -0.61 -14.30 3.23
N ARG A 26 -0.52 -15.53 2.72
CA ARG A 26 0.61 -15.94 1.86
C ARG A 26 0.54 -15.25 0.50
N TYR A 27 -0.65 -15.08 -0.06
CA TYR A 27 -0.88 -14.32 -1.28
C TYR A 27 -0.43 -12.86 -1.13
N ARG A 28 -0.81 -12.19 -0.03
CA ARG A 28 -0.32 -10.86 0.37
C ARG A 28 1.21 -10.79 0.34
N GLN A 29 1.84 -11.74 1.03
CA GLN A 29 3.30 -11.77 1.18
C GLN A 29 3.99 -12.00 -0.16
N MET A 30 3.43 -12.85 -1.02
CA MET A 30 3.91 -13.06 -2.38
C MET A 30 3.83 -11.76 -3.19
N LEU A 31 2.68 -11.08 -3.18
CA LEU A 31 2.52 -9.79 -3.86
C LEU A 31 3.49 -8.74 -3.32
N ALA A 32 3.58 -8.57 -2.00
CA ALA A 32 4.51 -7.61 -1.38
C ALA A 32 5.97 -7.88 -1.80
N ARG A 33 6.40 -9.14 -1.84
CA ARG A 33 7.73 -9.54 -2.33
C ARG A 33 7.90 -9.21 -3.81
N LEU A 34 6.92 -9.51 -4.65
CA LEU A 34 6.97 -9.19 -6.08
C LEU A 34 7.17 -7.68 -6.30
N PHE A 35 6.37 -6.86 -5.63
CA PHE A 35 6.44 -5.41 -5.72
C PHE A 35 7.77 -4.84 -5.17
N SER A 36 8.33 -5.46 -4.12
CA SER A 36 9.64 -5.04 -3.59
C SER A 36 10.78 -5.19 -4.60
N THR A 37 10.68 -6.10 -5.58
CA THR A 37 11.66 -6.20 -6.67
C THR A 37 11.69 -4.96 -7.57
N GLN A 38 10.66 -4.12 -7.48
CA GLN A 38 10.48 -2.89 -8.23
C GLN A 38 10.54 -1.65 -7.32
N ASP A 39 11.23 -1.73 -6.18
CA ASP A 39 11.43 -0.64 -5.20
C ASP A 39 10.15 -0.13 -4.49
N PHE A 40 9.08 -0.92 -4.49
CA PHE A 40 7.92 -0.62 -3.65
C PHE A 40 8.16 -1.06 -2.22
N ILE A 41 7.72 -0.22 -1.28
CA ILE A 41 7.73 -0.52 0.15
C ILE A 41 6.32 -0.38 0.71
N GLU A 42 6.04 -1.12 1.79
CA GLU A 42 4.77 -1.04 2.48
C GLU A 42 4.67 0.26 3.29
N PHE A 43 3.49 0.88 3.27
CA PHE A 43 3.15 2.06 4.04
C PHE A 43 1.94 1.79 4.92
N ASP A 44 2.02 2.17 6.19
CA ASP A 44 0.85 2.24 7.05
C ASP A 44 -0.05 3.39 6.61
N THR A 45 -1.36 3.17 6.70
CA THR A 45 -2.37 4.13 6.31
C THR A 45 -3.61 4.03 7.18
N THR A 46 -4.30 5.15 7.34
CA THR A 46 -5.60 5.26 8.00
C THR A 46 -6.76 5.19 7.00
N GLU A 47 -6.51 4.80 5.75
CA GLU A 47 -7.57 4.63 4.74
C GLU A 47 -8.49 3.46 5.15
N PRO A 48 -9.82 3.69 5.29
CA PRO A 48 -10.74 2.70 5.85
C PRO A 48 -10.78 1.36 5.12
N ASN A 49 -10.70 1.35 3.78
CA ASN A 49 -10.75 0.10 3.03
C ASN A 49 -9.49 -0.74 3.26
N ILE A 50 -8.32 -0.12 3.39
CA ILE A 50 -7.07 -0.82 3.68
C ILE A 50 -7.03 -1.30 5.13
N MET A 51 -7.54 -0.52 6.09
CA MET A 51 -7.61 -0.95 7.48
C MET A 51 -8.63 -2.07 7.74
N MET A 52 -9.60 -2.25 6.84
CA MET A 52 -10.71 -3.19 7.01
C MET A 52 -10.23 -4.64 7.21
N GLU A 53 -9.17 -5.02 6.50
CA GLU A 53 -8.63 -6.38 6.55
C GLU A 53 -7.10 -6.34 6.67
N PRO A 54 -6.47 -7.10 7.59
CA PRO A 54 -5.02 -7.18 7.71
C PRO A 54 -4.31 -7.71 6.46
N THR A 55 -5.09 -8.29 5.55
CA THR A 55 -4.60 -8.76 4.26
C THR A 55 -4.50 -7.61 3.25
N ASN A 56 -5.20 -6.51 3.41
CA ASN A 56 -5.06 -5.36 2.53
C ASN A 56 -3.70 -4.69 2.74
N VAL A 57 -3.23 -3.98 1.71
CA VAL A 57 -1.89 -3.38 1.72
C VAL A 57 -1.81 -2.13 0.85
N LEU A 58 -1.12 -1.11 1.36
CA LEU A 58 -0.64 0.04 0.58
C LEU A 58 0.84 -0.14 0.30
N LEU A 59 1.21 -0.17 -0.98
CA LEU A 59 2.60 -0.22 -1.44
C LEU A 59 2.92 1.06 -2.19
N VAL A 60 4.07 1.66 -1.90
CA VAL A 60 4.49 2.93 -2.52
C VAL A 60 5.92 2.81 -3.01
N ARG A 61 6.15 3.27 -4.24
CA ARG A 61 7.50 3.52 -4.77
C ARG A 61 7.73 5.02 -4.86
N ILE A 62 8.84 5.46 -4.28
CA ILE A 62 9.27 6.85 -4.30
C ILE A 62 10.36 7.01 -5.35
N GLY A 63 10.08 7.76 -6.41
CA GLY A 63 11.10 8.10 -7.41
C GLY A 63 12.25 8.89 -6.79
N LYS A 64 13.48 8.67 -7.28
CA LYS A 64 14.70 9.23 -6.67
C LYS A 64 14.78 10.76 -6.66
N ARG A 65 13.98 11.43 -7.50
CA ARG A 65 13.94 12.89 -7.64
C ARG A 65 12.73 13.54 -6.96
N VAL A 66 11.87 12.75 -6.30
CA VAL A 66 10.76 13.28 -5.52
C VAL A 66 11.30 14.06 -4.32
N ALA A 67 10.89 15.32 -4.18
CA ALA A 67 11.35 16.15 -3.08
C ALA A 67 10.82 15.64 -1.73
N PRO A 68 11.62 15.68 -0.64
CA PRO A 68 11.18 15.21 0.69
C PRO A 68 9.85 15.84 1.16
N ARG A 69 9.61 17.12 0.85
CA ARG A 69 8.35 17.82 1.15
C ARG A 69 7.12 17.18 0.50
N GLN A 70 7.28 16.57 -0.68
CA GLN A 70 6.18 15.88 -1.37
C GLN A 70 5.89 14.53 -0.72
N VAL A 71 6.94 13.80 -0.32
CA VAL A 71 6.80 12.56 0.45
C VAL A 71 6.09 12.82 1.78
N GLU A 72 6.46 13.89 2.47
CA GLU A 72 5.85 14.26 3.75
C GLU A 72 4.38 14.68 3.59
N LYS A 73 4.07 15.47 2.56
CA LYS A 73 2.68 15.82 2.22
C LYS A 73 1.87 14.56 1.92
N PHE A 74 2.44 13.61 1.19
CA PHE A 74 1.81 12.33 0.88
C PHE A 74 1.56 11.52 2.15
N ARG A 75 2.54 11.35 3.03
CA ARG A 75 2.38 10.67 4.33
C ARG A 75 1.22 11.25 5.13
N ARG A 76 1.13 12.57 5.23
CA ARG A 76 0.02 13.23 5.93
C ARG A 76 -1.35 12.91 5.33
N VAL A 77 -1.45 12.72 4.02
CA VAL A 77 -2.71 12.38 3.35
C VAL A 77 -3.14 10.95 3.68
N ILE A 78 -2.20 9.99 3.63
CA ILE A 78 -2.49 8.58 3.89
C ILE A 78 -2.62 8.24 5.38
N GLN A 79 -2.13 9.11 6.27
CA GLN A 79 -2.23 8.98 7.73
C GLN A 79 -3.27 9.92 8.35
N ARG A 80 -4.20 10.48 7.57
CA ARG A 80 -5.24 11.35 8.13
C ARG A 80 -6.03 10.58 9.17
N SER A 81 -5.79 10.92 10.43
CA SER A 81 -6.60 10.47 11.55
C SER A 81 -8.07 10.77 11.23
N PRO A 82 -9.01 9.83 11.40
CA PRO A 82 -10.44 10.14 11.35
C PRO A 82 -10.80 10.97 12.59
N ALA A 83 -10.33 12.21 12.64
CA ALA A 83 -10.80 13.16 13.62
C ALA A 83 -12.09 13.79 13.07
N LEU A 84 -13.18 13.57 13.81
CA LEU A 84 -14.41 14.37 13.85
C LEU A 84 -15.52 14.01 12.83
N CYS A 85 -16.20 12.90 13.10
CA CYS A 85 -17.67 12.84 13.05
C CYS A 85 -18.15 12.24 14.38
N MET A 86 -18.04 13.03 15.45
CA MET A 86 -18.82 12.89 16.68
C MET A 86 -19.35 14.27 17.03
#